data_AF-A0A6P1DVS4-F1
#
_entry.id   AF-A0A6P1DVS4-F1
#
_cell.length_a   1.000
_cell.length_b   1.000
_cell.length_c   1.000
_cell.angle_alpha   90.00
_cell.angle_beta   90.00
_cell.angle_gamma   90.00
#
_symmetry.space_group_name_H-M   'P 1'
#
loop_
_entity.id
_entity.type
_entity.pdbx_description
1 polymer ?
#
loop_
_entity_poly.entity_id
_entity_poly.type
_entity_poly.pdbx_seq_one_letter_code
_entity_poly.pdbx_strand_id
1 'polypeptide(L)'
;MSFFKRVTLTVSSQLEQMIGEIENHDAVVEAGIRESRRLYAKAKVRHARMRQDGERLRRKLDGLRADERTWRERALRCDAKGEGEGEEKALACLSRAKRAGSQAESLAETYRRHAEVERHLGREIDGLRQRVETLEHRRALMRSREATADASARIRETDSGTLLDLNDTFERWEIRLTEAELTTDSICDNDPFEAEFAADEERASLRAELEALRRDPEEKSGGVR
;
A
#
# COMPACT_ATOMS: atom_id res chain seq x y z
N MET A 1 1.34 -36.83 -29.69
CA MET A 1 1.88 -37.65 -28.58
C MET A 1 1.66 -36.91 -27.27
N SER A 2 1.14 -37.65 -26.29
CA SER A 2 0.53 -37.20 -25.05
C SER A 2 1.55 -36.96 -23.93
N PHE A 3 1.54 -35.80 -23.27
CA PHE A 3 2.37 -35.51 -22.08
C PHE A 3 1.59 -34.96 -20.87
N PHE A 4 0.26 -35.06 -20.84
CA PHE A 4 -0.53 -34.63 -19.68
C PHE A 4 -1.47 -35.74 -19.21
N LYS A 5 -0.91 -36.83 -18.70
CA LYS A 5 -1.69 -37.79 -17.92
C LYS A 5 -0.95 -38.16 -16.63
N ARG A 6 -1.66 -37.86 -15.53
CA ARG A 6 -1.57 -38.44 -14.19
C ARG A 6 -0.39 -37.99 -13.32
N VAL A 7 -0.69 -37.01 -12.46
CA VAL A 7 -0.46 -37.15 -11.01
C VAL A 7 -1.71 -36.64 -10.30
N THR A 8 -2.65 -37.54 -10.08
CA THR A 8 -3.75 -37.33 -9.12
C THR A 8 -3.38 -38.18 -7.92
N LEU A 9 -2.67 -37.59 -6.96
CA LEU A 9 -2.44 -38.17 -5.65
C LEU A 9 -3.33 -37.43 -4.67
N THR A 10 -4.26 -38.19 -4.11
CA THR A 10 -5.20 -37.85 -3.06
C THR A 10 -4.48 -37.19 -1.89
N VAL A 11 -4.79 -35.93 -1.60
CA VAL A 11 -4.45 -35.31 -0.32
C VAL A 11 -5.75 -34.96 0.37
N SER A 12 -6.26 -35.96 1.09
CA SER A 12 -7.23 -35.78 2.15
C SER A 12 -6.56 -36.23 3.43
N SER A 13 -6.03 -35.28 4.20
CA SER A 13 -6.10 -35.22 5.67
C SER A 13 -5.05 -34.27 6.24
N GLN A 14 -5.56 -33.26 6.94
CA GLN A 14 -5.05 -32.60 8.16
C GLN A 14 -5.15 -31.08 8.05
N LEU A 15 -6.24 -30.58 8.62
CA LEU A 15 -6.63 -29.17 8.73
C LEU A 15 -5.92 -28.44 9.88
N GLU A 16 -4.66 -28.79 10.19
CA GLU A 16 -3.93 -28.23 11.36
C GLU A 16 -2.52 -27.70 11.01
N GLN A 17 -2.27 -27.27 9.77
CA GLN A 17 -0.98 -26.65 9.42
C GLN A 17 -1.08 -25.50 8.40
N MET A 18 -1.95 -24.51 8.65
CA MET A 18 -2.01 -23.26 7.86
C MET A 18 -1.07 -22.15 8.38
N ILE A 19 0.16 -22.50 8.80
CA ILE A 19 1.20 -21.51 9.14
C ILE A 19 2.43 -21.63 8.21
N GLY A 20 2.64 -22.77 7.54
CA GLY A 20 3.81 -22.99 6.65
C GLY A 20 3.60 -22.73 5.16
N GLU A 21 2.36 -22.78 4.65
CA GLU A 21 2.10 -22.59 3.21
C GLU A 21 2.21 -21.12 2.79
N ILE A 22 1.84 -20.16 3.64
CA ILE A 22 1.79 -18.73 3.28
C ILE A 22 3.19 -18.11 3.20
N GLU A 23 4.11 -18.48 4.11
CA GLU A 23 5.51 -18.00 4.09
C GLU A 23 6.20 -18.32 2.75
N ASN A 24 5.86 -19.47 2.16
CA ASN A 24 6.37 -19.88 0.86
C ASN A 24 5.83 -19.02 -0.30
N HIS A 25 4.55 -18.61 -0.26
CA HIS A 25 3.95 -17.78 -1.29
C HIS A 25 4.56 -16.37 -1.33
N ASP A 26 4.78 -15.73 -0.16
CA ASP A 26 5.44 -14.42 -0.13
C ASP A 26 6.88 -14.50 -0.68
N ALA A 27 7.61 -15.56 -0.32
CA ALA A 27 8.97 -15.80 -0.83
C ALA A 27 8.98 -16.00 -2.36
N VAL A 28 8.03 -16.76 -2.91
CA VAL A 28 7.89 -16.97 -4.36
C VAL A 28 7.54 -15.66 -5.09
N VAL A 29 6.61 -14.88 -4.55
CA VAL A 29 6.22 -13.58 -5.14
C VAL A 29 7.40 -12.59 -5.09
N GLU A 30 8.11 -12.51 -3.97
CA GLU A 30 9.30 -11.68 -3.80
C GLU A 30 10.41 -12.09 -4.78
N ALA A 31 10.66 -13.40 -4.95
CA ALA A 31 11.63 -13.90 -5.92
C ALA A 31 11.22 -13.53 -7.36
N GLY A 32 9.94 -13.66 -7.70
CA GLY A 32 9.41 -13.27 -9.01
C GLY A 32 9.51 -11.77 -9.30
N ILE A 33 9.23 -10.93 -8.29
CA ILE A 33 9.42 -9.47 -8.37
C ILE A 33 10.91 -9.14 -8.57
N ARG A 34 11.80 -9.79 -7.82
CA ARG A 34 13.24 -9.59 -7.93
C ARG A 34 13.79 -9.95 -9.30
N GLU A 35 13.37 -11.08 -9.87
CA GLU A 35 13.78 -11.45 -11.23
C GLU A 35 13.19 -10.48 -12.27
N SER A 36 11.94 -10.04 -12.10
CA SER A 36 11.33 -9.03 -12.98
C SER A 36 12.08 -7.69 -12.94
N ARG A 37 12.50 -7.23 -11.75
CA ARG A 37 13.38 -6.07 -11.55
C ARG A 37 14.73 -6.26 -12.24
N ARG A 38 15.32 -7.45 -12.14
CA ARG A 38 16.60 -7.79 -12.78
C ARG A 38 16.48 -7.76 -14.30
N LEU A 39 15.41 -8.33 -14.86
CA LEU A 39 15.12 -8.28 -16.29
C LEU A 39 14.92 -6.84 -16.77
N TYR A 40 14.16 -6.03 -16.02
CA TYR A 40 13.98 -4.61 -16.29
C TYR A 40 15.30 -3.85 -16.33
N ALA A 41 16.15 -4.03 -15.32
CA ALA A 41 17.46 -3.38 -15.26
C ALA A 41 18.36 -3.76 -16.44
N LYS A 42 18.42 -5.06 -16.78
CA LYS A 42 19.18 -5.56 -17.95
C LYS A 42 18.65 -4.96 -19.25
N ALA A 43 17.32 -4.92 -19.42
CA ALA A 43 16.69 -4.37 -20.61
C ALA A 43 16.96 -2.86 -20.74
N LYS A 44 16.88 -2.10 -19.64
CA LYS A 44 17.19 -0.67 -19.59
C LYS A 44 18.64 -0.37 -20.02
N VAL A 45 19.62 -1.14 -19.57
CA VAL A 45 21.02 -0.99 -19.98
C VAL A 45 21.20 -1.27 -21.48
N ARG A 46 20.56 -2.32 -21.99
CA ARG A 46 20.60 -2.65 -23.43
C ARG A 46 19.95 -1.55 -24.28
N HIS A 47 18.80 -1.03 -23.83
CA HIS A 47 18.11 0.08 -24.50
C HIS A 47 18.96 1.36 -24.54
N ALA A 48 19.64 1.69 -23.44
CA ALA A 48 20.55 2.83 -23.40
C ALA A 48 21.70 2.71 -24.41
N ARG A 49 22.30 1.51 -24.55
CA ARG A 49 23.33 1.25 -25.57
C ARG A 49 22.78 1.40 -26.98
N MET A 50 21.59 0.85 -27.22
CA MET A 50 20.92 0.95 -28.53
C MET A 50 20.60 2.41 -28.88
N ARG A 51 20.17 3.22 -27.92
CA ARG A 51 19.99 4.66 -28.10
C ARG A 51 21.29 5.35 -28.51
N GLN A 52 22.41 5.04 -27.87
CA GLN A 52 23.72 5.58 -28.24
C GLN A 52 24.12 5.19 -29.68
N ASP A 53 23.85 3.95 -30.09
CA ASP A 53 24.09 3.52 -31.47
C ASP A 53 23.18 4.25 -32.46
N GLY A 54 21.91 4.46 -32.12
CA GLY A 54 20.98 5.29 -32.89
C GLY A 54 21.48 6.73 -33.05
N GLU A 55 22.01 7.34 -31.99
CA GLU A 55 22.61 8.68 -32.06
C GLU A 55 23.85 8.72 -32.97
N ARG A 56 24.69 7.70 -32.94
CA ARG A 56 25.85 7.59 -33.84
C ARG A 56 25.41 7.50 -35.30
N LEU A 57 24.39 6.69 -35.59
CA LEU A 57 23.80 6.58 -36.94
C LEU A 57 23.23 7.93 -37.39
N ARG A 58 22.48 8.62 -36.52
CA ARG A 58 21.92 9.95 -36.80
C ARG A 58 23.00 10.96 -37.13
N ARG A 59 24.05 11.07 -36.30
CA ARG A 59 25.17 12.01 -36.54
C ARG A 59 25.86 11.73 -37.87
N LYS A 60 26.07 10.46 -38.23
CA LYS A 60 26.66 10.07 -39.52
C LYS A 60 25.75 10.46 -40.69
N LEU A 61 24.44 10.26 -40.56
CA LEU A 61 23.45 10.67 -41.55
C LEU A 61 23.44 12.19 -41.76
N ASP A 62 23.44 12.94 -40.67
CA ASP A 62 23.46 14.41 -40.70
C ASP A 62 24.74 14.93 -41.36
N GLY A 63 25.89 14.29 -41.07
CA GLY A 63 27.17 14.56 -41.73
C GLY A 63 27.11 14.34 -43.24
N LEU A 64 26.65 13.19 -43.71
CA LEU A 64 26.53 12.89 -45.15
C LEU A 64 25.60 13.88 -45.87
N ARG A 65 24.50 14.28 -45.23
CA ARG A 65 23.58 15.29 -45.77
C ARG A 65 24.22 16.68 -45.82
N ALA A 66 25.04 17.04 -44.83
CA ALA A 66 25.79 18.29 -44.83
C ALA A 66 26.85 18.30 -45.93
N ASP A 67 27.55 17.18 -46.12
CA ASP A 67 28.53 17.00 -47.19
C ASP A 67 27.86 17.14 -48.57
N GLU A 68 26.73 16.48 -48.77
CA GLU A 68 25.94 16.61 -50.01
C GLU A 68 25.59 18.08 -50.32
N ARG A 69 25.06 18.82 -49.33
CA ARG A 69 24.74 20.25 -49.49
C ARG A 69 25.99 21.06 -49.83
N THR A 70 27.07 20.86 -49.09
CA THR A 70 28.35 21.56 -49.28
C THR A 70 28.90 21.33 -50.70
N TRP A 71 28.85 20.10 -51.20
CA TRP A 71 29.32 19.78 -52.56
C TRP A 71 28.41 20.37 -53.63
N ARG A 72 27.09 20.44 -53.43
CA ARG A 72 26.17 21.14 -54.33
C ARG A 72 26.46 22.65 -54.38
N GLU A 73 26.66 23.29 -53.24
CA GLU A 73 27.03 24.71 -53.17
C GLU A 73 28.39 24.99 -53.83
N ARG A 74 29.34 24.06 -53.71
CA ARG A 74 30.63 24.15 -54.42
C ARG A 74 30.46 24.01 -55.93
N ALA A 75 29.60 23.10 -56.39
CA ALA A 75 29.31 22.96 -57.82
C ALA A 75 28.77 24.26 -58.42
N LEU A 76 27.78 24.88 -57.75
CA LEU A 76 27.21 26.17 -58.19
C LEU A 76 28.26 27.29 -58.26
N ARG A 77 29.20 27.33 -57.30
CA ARG A 77 30.29 28.31 -57.29
C ARG A 77 31.35 28.07 -58.37
N CYS A 78 31.56 26.82 -58.79
CA CYS A 78 32.49 26.48 -59.87
C CYS A 78 31.89 26.79 -61.24
N ASP A 79 30.60 26.52 -61.42
CA ASP A 79 29.83 26.80 -62.64
C ASP A 79 29.76 28.31 -62.94
N ALA A 80 29.57 29.13 -61.90
CA ALA A 80 29.55 30.59 -62.01
C ALA A 80 30.86 31.24 -62.50
N LYS A 81 31.97 30.49 -62.61
CA LYS A 81 33.29 31.00 -63.03
C LYS A 81 33.59 30.87 -64.52
N GLY A 82 32.67 30.34 -65.33
CA GLY A 82 32.77 30.31 -66.79
C GLY A 82 33.21 28.98 -67.40
N GLU A 83 33.09 28.90 -68.73
CA GLU A 83 33.22 27.70 -69.57
C GLU A 83 34.63 27.08 -69.55
N GLY A 84 34.70 25.74 -69.63
CA GLY A 84 35.95 24.96 -69.62
C GLY A 84 36.24 24.33 -68.25
N GLU A 85 37.33 24.73 -67.59
CA GLU A 85 37.77 24.11 -66.32
C GLU A 85 36.75 24.27 -65.16
N GLY A 86 35.89 25.28 -65.20
CA GLY A 86 34.85 25.52 -64.20
C GLY A 86 33.74 24.45 -64.25
N GLU A 87 33.34 24.08 -65.47
CA GLU A 87 32.32 23.08 -65.75
C GLU A 87 32.77 21.68 -65.30
N GLU A 88 34.00 21.27 -65.63
CA GLU A 88 34.55 19.98 -65.20
C GLU A 88 34.62 19.87 -63.67
N LYS A 89 35.03 20.95 -62.99
CA LYS A 89 35.07 21.02 -61.51
C LYS A 89 33.67 20.99 -60.92
N ALA A 90 32.68 21.62 -61.55
CA ALA A 90 31.28 21.59 -61.13
C ALA A 90 30.69 20.17 -61.25
N LEU A 91 30.91 19.49 -62.38
CA LEU A 91 30.49 18.10 -62.60
C LEU A 91 31.13 17.15 -61.58
N ALA A 92 32.42 17.33 -61.28
CA ALA A 92 33.12 16.55 -60.26
C ALA A 92 32.57 16.78 -58.84
N CYS A 93 32.11 17.99 -58.52
CA CYS A 93 31.43 18.31 -57.27
C CYS A 93 30.04 17.67 -57.20
N LEU A 94 29.25 17.73 -58.28
CA LEU A 94 27.94 17.09 -58.37
C LEU A 94 28.01 15.57 -58.23
N SER A 95 29.02 14.94 -58.85
CA SER A 95 29.27 13.49 -58.70
C SER A 95 29.51 13.11 -57.23
N ARG A 96 30.31 13.90 -56.50
CA ARG A 96 30.54 13.70 -55.06
C ARG A 96 29.30 13.95 -54.22
N ALA A 97 28.52 14.99 -54.54
CA ALA A 97 27.24 15.24 -53.87
C ALA A 97 26.27 14.08 -54.06
N LYS A 98 26.13 13.55 -55.28
CA LYS A 98 25.27 12.40 -55.59
C LYS A 98 25.70 11.14 -54.83
N ARG A 99 27.00 10.91 -54.69
CA ARG A 99 27.54 9.81 -53.88
C ARG A 99 27.23 9.96 -52.39
N ALA A 100 27.39 11.16 -51.84
CA ALA A 100 27.04 11.44 -50.45
C ALA A 100 25.53 11.29 -50.21
N GLY A 101 24.71 11.76 -51.16
CA GLY A 101 23.25 11.61 -51.14
C GLY A 101 22.80 10.15 -51.17
N SER A 102 23.34 9.32 -52.06
CA SER A 102 22.99 7.90 -52.10
C SER A 102 23.41 7.13 -50.84
N GLN A 103 24.57 7.48 -50.26
CA GLN A 103 25.01 6.96 -48.97
C GLN A 103 24.08 7.41 -47.83
N ALA A 104 23.63 8.66 -47.85
CA ALA A 104 22.69 9.19 -46.88
C ALA A 104 21.32 8.50 -46.97
N GLU A 105 20.81 8.25 -48.17
CA GLU A 105 19.54 7.52 -48.38
C GLU A 105 19.61 6.09 -47.84
N SER A 106 20.68 5.36 -48.17
CA SER A 106 20.92 4.01 -47.64
C SER A 106 20.97 4.02 -46.10
N LEU A 107 21.71 4.96 -45.52
CA LEU A 107 21.86 5.07 -44.06
C LEU A 107 20.56 5.52 -43.37
N ALA A 108 19.77 6.36 -44.03
CA ALA A 108 18.48 6.82 -43.51
C ALA A 108 17.49 5.65 -43.34
N GLU A 109 17.49 4.70 -44.26
CA GLU A 109 16.69 3.48 -44.14
C GLU A 109 17.13 2.63 -42.94
N THR A 110 18.44 2.40 -42.78
CA THR A 110 18.98 1.69 -41.62
C THR A 110 18.64 2.39 -40.31
N TYR A 111 18.79 3.71 -40.25
CA TYR A 111 18.45 4.52 -39.08
C TYR A 111 16.95 4.42 -38.74
N ARG A 112 16.07 4.47 -39.75
CA ARG A 112 14.62 4.36 -39.55
C ARG A 112 14.23 3.02 -38.93
N ARG A 113 14.75 1.91 -39.47
CA ARG A 113 14.50 0.56 -38.93
C ARG A 113 15.04 0.43 -37.50
N HIS A 114 16.25 0.95 -37.25
CA HIS A 114 16.82 0.97 -35.92
C HIS A 114 15.93 1.74 -34.93
N ALA A 115 15.48 2.95 -35.29
CA ALA A 115 14.61 3.77 -34.46
C ALA A 115 13.23 3.13 -34.20
N GLU A 116 12.72 2.31 -35.12
CA GLU A 116 11.51 1.53 -34.91
C GLU A 116 11.70 0.44 -33.85
N VAL A 117 12.78 -0.35 -33.96
CA VAL A 117 13.14 -1.38 -32.97
C VAL A 117 13.39 -0.74 -31.60
N GLU A 118 14.04 0.42 -31.56
CA GLU A 118 14.28 1.19 -30.32
C GLU A 118 13.01 1.66 -29.63
N ARG A 119 12.06 2.19 -30.41
CA ARG A 119 10.74 2.57 -29.88
C ARG A 119 9.93 1.36 -29.42
N HIS A 120 10.04 0.23 -30.10
CA HIS A 120 9.36 -0.99 -29.67
C HIS A 120 9.92 -1.51 -28.35
N LEU A 121 11.25 -1.67 -28.25
CA LEU A 121 11.90 -2.09 -27.00
C LEU A 121 11.63 -1.13 -25.85
N GLY A 122 11.59 0.18 -26.11
CA GLY A 122 11.22 1.18 -25.10
C GLY A 122 9.84 0.94 -24.51
N ARG A 123 8.83 0.67 -25.36
CA ARG A 123 7.47 0.35 -24.92
C ARG A 123 7.40 -0.94 -24.10
N GLU A 124 8.14 -1.98 -24.49
CA GLU A 124 8.19 -3.24 -23.73
C GLU A 124 8.82 -3.05 -22.34
N ILE A 125 9.88 -2.25 -22.26
CA ILE A 125 10.55 -1.90 -20.98
C ILE A 125 9.60 -1.13 -20.06
N ASP A 126 8.84 -0.19 -20.60
CA ASP A 126 7.83 0.56 -19.85
C ASP A 126 6.71 -0.36 -19.33
N GLY A 127 6.25 -1.31 -20.16
CA GLY A 127 5.27 -2.31 -19.74
C GLY A 127 5.80 -3.22 -18.63
N LEU A 128 7.08 -3.63 -18.71
CA LEU A 128 7.72 -4.42 -17.65
C LEU A 128 7.83 -3.62 -16.34
N ARG A 129 8.16 -2.32 -16.40
CA ARG A 129 8.16 -1.44 -15.22
C ARG A 129 6.81 -1.41 -14.53
N GLN A 130 5.74 -1.11 -15.29
CA GLN A 130 4.38 -1.04 -14.74
C GLN A 130 3.94 -2.36 -14.10
N ARG A 131 4.33 -3.49 -14.71
CA ARG A 131 4.04 -4.82 -14.16
C ARG A 131 4.76 -5.08 -12.85
N VAL A 132 6.03 -4.67 -12.73
CA VAL A 132 6.81 -4.75 -11.48
C VAL A 132 6.12 -3.93 -10.38
N GLU A 133 5.78 -2.67 -10.66
CA GLU A 133 5.08 -1.79 -9.71
C GLU A 133 3.74 -2.39 -9.25
N THR A 134 2.97 -2.95 -10.18
CA THR A 134 1.70 -3.61 -9.88
C THR A 134 1.88 -4.83 -8.97
N LEU A 135 2.90 -5.65 -9.21
CA LEU A 135 3.19 -6.83 -8.39
C LEU A 135 3.63 -6.43 -6.98
N GLU A 136 4.43 -5.38 -6.84
CA GLU A 136 4.85 -4.84 -5.55
C GLU A 136 3.67 -4.33 -4.73
N HIS A 137 2.78 -3.56 -5.36
CA HIS A 137 1.58 -3.07 -4.70
C HIS A 137 0.66 -4.21 -4.24
N ARG A 138 0.44 -5.21 -5.12
CA ARG A 138 -0.34 -6.41 -4.77
C ARG A 138 0.28 -7.17 -3.61
N ARG A 139 1.60 -7.34 -3.59
CA ARG A 139 2.31 -7.99 -2.49
C ARG A 139 2.12 -7.25 -1.18
N ALA A 140 2.29 -5.92 -1.17
CA ALA A 140 2.09 -5.10 0.03
C ALA A 140 0.67 -5.23 0.58
N LEU A 141 -0.34 -5.21 -0.31
CA LEU A 141 -1.74 -5.43 0.08
C LEU A 141 -1.95 -6.81 0.71
N MET A 142 -1.37 -7.87 0.12
CA MET A 142 -1.52 -9.23 0.65
C MET A 142 -0.85 -9.39 2.01
N ARG A 143 0.34 -8.81 2.22
CA ARG A 143 1.00 -8.80 3.55
C ARG A 143 0.18 -8.05 4.59
N SER A 144 -0.46 -6.94 4.22
CA SER A 144 -1.37 -6.24 5.14
C SER A 144 -2.57 -7.11 5.51
N ARG A 145 -3.16 -7.82 4.54
CA ARG A 145 -4.30 -8.72 4.78
C ARG A 145 -3.91 -9.91 5.65
N GLU A 146 -2.72 -10.47 5.43
CA GLU A 146 -2.14 -11.52 6.25
C GLU A 146 -1.96 -11.06 7.70
N ALA A 147 -1.34 -9.89 7.91
CA ALA A 147 -1.16 -9.33 9.26
C ALA A 147 -2.50 -9.11 10.00
N THR A 148 -3.53 -8.64 9.29
CA THR A 148 -4.88 -8.50 9.86
C THR A 148 -5.52 -9.84 10.19
N ALA A 149 -5.36 -10.84 9.33
CA ALA A 149 -5.89 -12.19 9.56
C ALA A 149 -5.20 -12.88 10.75
N ASP A 150 -3.86 -12.79 10.85
CA ASP A 150 -3.09 -13.31 11.99
C ASP A 150 -3.48 -12.61 13.30
N ALA A 151 -3.59 -11.28 13.31
CA ALA A 151 -4.05 -10.54 14.48
C ALA A 151 -5.48 -10.96 14.89
N SER A 152 -6.39 -11.12 13.93
CA SER A 152 -7.77 -11.54 14.20
C SER A 152 -7.85 -12.98 14.73
N ALA A 153 -7.00 -13.88 14.24
CA ALA A 153 -6.90 -15.25 14.72
C ALA A 153 -6.41 -15.30 16.18
N ARG A 154 -5.35 -14.55 16.52
CA ARG A 154 -4.83 -14.43 17.89
C ARG A 154 -5.82 -13.81 18.87
N ILE A 155 -6.58 -12.79 18.43
CA ILE A 155 -7.65 -12.21 19.24
C ILE A 155 -8.72 -13.26 19.55
N ARG A 156 -9.17 -14.03 18.55
CA ARG A 156 -10.17 -15.09 18.76
C ARG A 156 -9.66 -16.23 19.67
N GLU A 157 -8.40 -16.62 19.53
CA GLU A 157 -7.76 -17.61 20.40
C GLU A 157 -7.73 -17.13 21.87
N THR A 158 -7.43 -15.85 22.08
CA THR A 158 -7.45 -15.24 23.42
C THR A 158 -8.88 -15.13 23.96
N ASP A 159 -9.84 -14.69 23.14
CA ASP A 159 -11.25 -14.57 23.55
C ASP A 159 -11.86 -15.92 23.92
N SER A 160 -11.54 -16.99 23.19
CA SER A 160 -12.13 -18.31 23.43
C SER A 160 -11.61 -19.02 24.69
N GLY A 161 -10.42 -18.69 25.18
CA GLY A 161 -9.88 -19.23 26.44
C GLY A 161 -10.15 -18.35 27.67
N THR A 162 -10.16 -17.02 27.50
CA THR A 162 -10.14 -16.08 28.63
C THR A 162 -11.53 -15.53 28.99
N LEU A 163 -12.46 -15.37 28.04
CA LEU A 163 -13.82 -14.90 28.35
C LEU A 163 -14.66 -15.93 29.12
N LEU A 164 -14.43 -17.22 28.87
CA LEU A 164 -15.09 -18.31 29.61
C LEU A 164 -14.62 -18.36 31.08
N ASP A 165 -13.35 -18.07 31.35
CA ASP A 165 -12.78 -18.03 32.70
C ASP A 165 -13.10 -16.72 33.44
N LEU A 166 -13.11 -15.58 32.73
CA LEU A 166 -13.47 -14.29 33.32
C LEU A 166 -14.93 -14.23 33.75
N ASN A 167 -15.87 -14.83 33.02
CA ASN A 167 -17.27 -14.83 33.41
C ASN A 167 -17.52 -15.66 34.70
N ASP A 168 -16.89 -16.84 34.83
CA ASP A 168 -16.92 -17.63 36.09
C ASP A 168 -16.22 -16.86 37.24
N THR A 169 -15.13 -16.14 36.93
CA THR A 169 -14.44 -15.29 37.92
C THR A 169 -15.31 -14.13 38.38
N PHE A 170 -16.07 -13.48 37.47
CA PHE A 170 -17.03 -12.43 37.80
C PHE A 170 -18.19 -12.98 38.62
N GLU A 171 -18.79 -14.10 38.24
CA GLU A 171 -19.88 -14.75 39.01
C GLU A 171 -19.43 -15.10 40.44
N ARG A 172 -18.23 -15.68 40.61
CA ARG A 172 -17.68 -15.97 41.94
C ARG A 172 -17.35 -14.72 42.75
N TRP A 173 -16.97 -13.64 42.09
CA TRP A 173 -16.72 -12.37 42.76
C TRP A 173 -18.04 -11.73 43.20
N GLU A 174 -19.08 -11.80 42.38
CA GLU A 174 -20.43 -11.34 42.67
C GLU A 174 -21.06 -12.13 43.82
N ILE A 175 -20.88 -13.46 43.87
CA ILE A 175 -21.30 -14.29 45.01
C ILE A 175 -20.60 -13.86 46.30
N ARG A 176 -19.27 -13.69 46.29
CA ARG A 176 -18.52 -13.24 47.47
C ARG A 176 -18.89 -11.84 47.93
N LEU A 177 -19.18 -10.93 46.98
CA LEU A 177 -19.63 -9.58 47.28
C LEU A 177 -21.02 -9.62 47.94
N THR A 178 -21.94 -10.42 47.39
CA THR A 178 -23.28 -10.61 47.96
C THR A 178 -23.22 -11.25 49.35
N GLU A 179 -22.35 -12.25 49.57
CA GLU A 179 -22.09 -12.82 50.89
C GLU A 179 -21.55 -11.77 51.88
N ALA A 180 -20.58 -10.96 51.45
CA ALA A 180 -20.01 -9.90 52.27
C ALA A 180 -21.05 -8.83 52.63
N GLU A 181 -21.89 -8.42 51.67
CA GLU A 181 -23.00 -7.48 51.88
C GLU A 181 -24.03 -8.05 52.88
N LEU A 182 -24.42 -9.32 52.73
CA LEU A 182 -25.33 -10.00 53.67
C LEU A 182 -24.75 -10.15 55.08
N THR A 183 -23.44 -10.41 55.21
CA THR A 183 -22.79 -10.47 56.52
C THR A 183 -22.61 -9.10 57.17
N THR A 184 -22.48 -8.03 56.38
CA THR A 184 -22.34 -6.66 56.88
C THR A 184 -23.69 -6.12 57.38
N ASP A 185 -24.80 -6.45 56.72
CA ASP A 185 -26.16 -6.14 57.19
C ASP A 185 -26.55 -6.90 58.48
N SER A 186 -25.78 -7.91 58.88
CA SER A 186 -26.02 -8.69 60.09
C SER A 186 -25.33 -8.13 61.34
N ILE A 187 -24.44 -7.14 61.20
CA ILE A 187 -23.76 -6.47 62.32
C ILE A 187 -24.32 -5.05 62.48
N CYS A 188 -25.65 -4.95 62.59
CA CYS A 188 -26.25 -3.85 63.33
C CYS A 188 -26.21 -4.24 64.80
N ASP A 189 -25.12 -3.85 65.47
CA ASP A 189 -24.96 -3.92 66.93
C ASP A 189 -25.97 -2.93 67.56
N ASN A 190 -27.23 -3.36 67.67
CA ASN A 190 -28.25 -2.64 68.41
C ASN A 190 -27.98 -2.89 69.90
N ASP A 191 -27.23 -1.98 70.53
CA ASP A 191 -27.13 -1.93 71.99
C ASP A 191 -28.55 -1.70 72.55
N PRO A 192 -29.14 -2.69 73.26
CA PRO A 192 -30.49 -2.56 73.81
C PRO A 192 -30.61 -1.42 74.82
N PHE A 193 -29.49 -1.04 75.45
CA PHE A 193 -29.43 0.03 76.42
C PHE A 193 -29.49 1.40 75.74
N GLU A 194 -28.74 1.59 74.64
CA GLU A 194 -28.78 2.83 73.85
C GLU A 194 -30.14 3.04 73.17
N ALA A 195 -30.79 1.96 72.72
CA ALA A 195 -32.14 2.01 72.15
C ALA A 195 -33.21 2.47 73.17
N GLU A 196 -33.06 2.12 74.45
CA GLU A 196 -34.00 2.52 75.51
C GLU A 196 -33.86 4.02 75.84
N PHE A 197 -32.63 4.53 75.94
CA PHE A 197 -32.38 5.96 76.12
C PHE A 197 -32.83 6.79 74.92
N ALA A 198 -32.51 6.37 73.69
CA ALA A 198 -32.94 7.07 72.48
C ALA A 198 -34.47 7.18 72.38
N ALA A 199 -35.20 6.11 72.72
CA ALA A 199 -36.66 6.12 72.71
C ALA A 199 -37.26 7.05 73.78
N ASP A 200 -36.64 7.12 74.96
CA ASP A 200 -37.12 7.99 76.05
C ASP A 200 -36.80 9.47 75.80
N GLU A 201 -35.62 9.77 75.25
CA GLU A 201 -35.23 11.11 74.82
C GLU A 201 -36.12 11.63 73.68
N GLU A 202 -36.40 10.78 72.69
CA GLU A 202 -37.29 11.13 71.58
C GLU A 202 -38.73 11.33 72.06
N ARG A 203 -39.23 10.50 72.98
CA ARG A 203 -40.53 10.71 73.64
C ARG A 203 -40.57 12.01 74.44
N ALA A 204 -39.49 12.37 75.12
CA ALA A 204 -39.39 13.62 75.86
C ALA A 204 -39.42 14.83 74.91
N SER A 205 -38.66 14.76 73.80
CA SER A 205 -38.65 15.77 72.74
C SER A 205 -40.03 15.97 72.13
N LEU A 206 -40.69 14.89 71.70
CA LEU A 206 -42.03 14.94 71.11
C LEU A 206 -43.08 15.46 72.09
N ARG A 207 -42.97 15.17 73.40
CA ARG A 207 -43.86 15.74 74.42
C ARG A 207 -43.64 17.24 74.59
N ALA A 208 -42.38 17.69 74.60
CA ALA A 208 -42.07 19.12 74.68
C ALA A 208 -42.60 19.87 73.45
N GLU A 209 -42.46 19.30 72.25
CA GLU A 209 -43.01 19.85 71.02
C GLU A 209 -44.54 19.88 71.03
N LEU A 210 -45.19 18.80 71.52
CA LEU A 210 -46.64 18.76 71.66
C LEU A 210 -47.18 19.76 72.70
N GLU A 211 -46.45 19.99 73.80
CA GLU A 211 -46.80 21.04 74.77
C GLU A 211 -46.60 22.45 74.20
N ALA A 212 -45.54 22.69 73.42
CA ALA A 212 -45.35 23.94 72.70
C ALA A 212 -46.53 24.20 71.73
N LEU A 213 -46.89 23.19 70.94
CA LEU A 213 -48.05 23.26 70.02
C LEU A 213 -49.39 23.45 70.75
N ARG A 214 -49.54 22.95 71.98
CA ARG A 214 -50.73 23.16 72.81
C ARG A 214 -50.79 24.52 73.48
N ARG A 215 -49.64 25.19 73.69
CA ARG A 215 -49.55 26.56 74.23
C ARG A 215 -49.76 27.64 73.16
N ASP A 216 -49.56 27.32 71.88
CA ASP A 216 -49.87 28.20 70.73
C ASP A 216 -51.14 27.79 69.93
N PRO A 217 -52.34 27.71 70.54
CA PRO A 217 -53.57 27.53 69.78
C PRO A 217 -54.08 28.82 69.12
N GLU A 218 -53.45 29.99 69.34
CA GLU A 218 -53.98 31.30 68.88
C GLU A 218 -53.36 31.90 67.61
N GLU A 219 -52.34 31.30 66.98
CA GLU A 219 -51.86 31.81 65.67
C GLU A 219 -52.66 31.29 64.45
N LYS A 220 -53.65 30.40 64.65
CA LYS A 220 -54.55 29.91 63.58
C LYS A 220 -55.92 30.60 63.52
N SER A 221 -56.10 31.71 64.23
CA SER A 221 -57.34 32.51 64.25
C SER A 221 -57.06 34.01 64.01
N GLY A 222 -56.60 34.39 62.82
CA GLY A 222 -56.50 35.82 62.46
C GLY A 222 -55.89 36.12 61.08
N GLY A 223 -56.73 36.51 60.12
CA GLY A 223 -56.33 37.11 58.83
C GLY A 223 -56.69 36.23 57.62
N VAL A 224 -57.89 36.28 57.01
CA VAL A 224 -58.49 37.41 56.26
C VAL A 224 -57.48 37.90 55.21
N ARG A 225 -57.65 37.69 53.90
CA ARG A 225 -58.80 38.04 53.04
C ARG A 225 -58.59 37.43 51.66
#